data_AF-A0A9E4WRC0-F1
#
_entry.id   AF-A0A9E4WRC0-F1
#
_cell.length_a   1.000
_cell.length_b   1.000
_cell.length_c   1.000
_cell.angle_alpha   90.00
_cell.angle_beta   90.00
_cell.angle_gamma   90.00
#
_symmetry.space_group_name_H-M   'P 1'
#
loop_
_entity.id
_entity.type
_entity.pdbx_description
1 polymer ?
#
loop_
_entity_poly.entity_id
_entity_poly.type
_entity_poly.pdbx_seq_one_letter_code
_entity_poly.pdbx_strand_id
1 'polypeptide(L)'
;MTRLLLASGAFVAAFAVLVVSAPQAFGCAFSVSPTTYDPPADRSAHLTGLEMAGHNMIAPSNVFFGIPNVEIGLRGERVLDEDPYVPPTLLKAIGWIESGIRQTQSGTFGGVEAVLQSFDCGYGIMQITSGMTSPLDDGWPSLQQSLVATHYLYDIGRGAAILVEKWNAAPELRPIAGTDSTSHPHIVENWYFATWGYNGFTGPVAAIRSNHPASASYAWPRTGFSCGALNDGYGHSYGDYPYQELVFGCAARPPSVGGEQLWDPLDLSLPDVEDPLWGEPLSLETWTACTSGDPDLVCVNWDLMDMPSPAPAHFDPAERPSDEAAEAAHGAPVLLVSNTSIN
;
A
#
# COMPACT_ATOMS: atom_id res chain seq x y z
N MET A 1 -26.08 46.36 68.09
CA MET A 1 -26.45 47.64 67.43
C MET A 1 -25.24 48.12 66.63
N THR A 2 -25.40 48.25 65.31
CA THR A 2 -24.60 49.09 64.37
C THR A 2 -23.11 48.69 64.22
N ARG A 3 -22.51 48.48 63.03
CA ARG A 3 -22.75 48.96 61.66
C ARG A 3 -22.23 47.96 60.63
N LEU A 4 -22.93 47.90 59.49
CA LEU A 4 -22.46 47.38 58.20
C LEU A 4 -21.20 48.13 57.73
N LEU A 5 -20.22 47.39 57.19
CA LEU A 5 -19.20 47.90 56.27
C LEU A 5 -19.13 46.93 55.08
N LEU A 6 -19.55 47.41 53.91
CA LEU A 6 -19.38 46.75 52.63
C LEU A 6 -17.89 46.69 52.28
N ALA A 7 -17.39 45.51 51.96
CA ALA A 7 -16.11 45.32 51.29
C ALA A 7 -16.40 44.86 49.85
N SER A 8 -16.17 45.75 48.89
CA SER A 8 -16.23 45.44 47.45
C SER A 8 -15.02 44.59 47.07
N GLY A 9 -15.22 43.30 46.82
CA GLY A 9 -14.21 42.41 46.26
C GLY A 9 -14.09 42.62 44.76
N ALA A 10 -12.92 43.03 44.29
CA ALA A 10 -12.57 43.04 42.88
C ALA A 10 -12.26 41.61 42.43
N PHE A 11 -13.09 41.05 41.54
CA PHE A 11 -12.81 39.80 40.82
C PHE A 11 -11.80 40.09 39.70
N VAL A 12 -10.58 39.55 39.83
CA VAL A 12 -9.64 39.47 38.71
C VAL A 12 -10.01 38.22 37.91
N ALA A 13 -10.64 38.40 36.76
CA ALA A 13 -10.86 37.32 35.79
C ALA A 13 -9.52 37.02 35.09
N ALA A 14 -8.91 35.88 35.43
CA ALA A 14 -7.79 35.34 34.66
C ALA A 14 -8.33 34.79 33.34
N PHE A 15 -8.14 35.51 32.24
CA PHE A 15 -8.32 34.98 30.90
C PHE A 15 -7.15 34.03 30.60
N ALA A 16 -7.37 32.73 30.74
CA ALA A 16 -6.51 31.74 30.12
C ALA A 16 -6.70 31.85 28.60
N VAL A 17 -5.72 32.44 27.92
CA VAL A 17 -5.62 32.36 26.46
C VAL A 17 -5.25 30.92 26.13
N LEU A 18 -6.27 30.12 25.78
CA LEU A 18 -6.06 28.86 25.07
C LEU A 18 -5.46 29.22 23.71
N VAL A 19 -4.14 29.11 23.61
CA VAL A 19 -3.46 29.07 22.31
C VAL A 19 -3.86 27.74 21.69
N VAL A 20 -4.92 27.76 20.90
CA VAL A 20 -5.23 26.67 19.98
C VAL A 20 -4.16 26.75 18.91
N SER A 21 -3.11 25.93 19.04
CA SER A 21 -2.15 25.69 17.97
C SER A 21 -2.95 25.24 16.74
N ALA A 22 -2.87 26.00 15.65
CA ALA A 22 -3.40 25.52 14.38
C ALA A 22 -2.71 24.17 14.05
N PRO A 23 -3.43 23.19 13.47
CA PRO A 23 -2.80 21.95 13.03
C PRO A 23 -1.64 22.30 12.09
N GLN A 24 -0.45 21.73 12.35
CA GLN A 24 0.67 21.86 11.42
C GLN A 24 0.25 21.26 10.08
N ALA A 25 0.30 22.05 9.02
CA ALA A 25 0.20 21.53 7.67
C ALA A 25 1.45 20.69 7.41
N PHE A 26 1.31 19.36 7.46
CA PHE A 26 2.42 18.46 7.14
C PHE A 26 2.67 18.52 5.63
N GLY A 27 3.81 19.09 5.22
CA GLY A 27 4.30 18.98 3.85
C GLY A 27 4.81 17.56 3.56
N CYS A 28 5.26 17.30 2.33
CA CYS A 28 5.98 16.07 2.02
C CYS A 28 7.38 16.07 2.67
N ALA A 29 7.97 14.88 2.87
CA ALA A 29 9.32 14.73 3.43
C ALA A 29 10.36 15.59 2.68
N PHE A 30 10.20 15.72 1.37
CA PHE A 30 11.05 16.55 0.53
C PHE A 30 10.26 17.75 0.00
N SER A 31 10.76 18.96 0.27
CA SER A 31 10.26 20.21 -0.32
C SER A 31 10.68 20.36 -1.79
N VAL A 32 11.76 19.68 -2.18
CA VAL A 32 12.25 19.53 -3.55
C VAL A 32 12.54 18.05 -3.76
N SER A 33 11.91 17.43 -4.75
CA SER A 33 12.06 16.00 -5.03
C SER A 33 13.54 15.66 -5.27
N PRO A 34 14.12 14.70 -4.53
CA PRO A 34 15.49 14.27 -4.75
C PRO A 34 15.60 13.57 -6.10
N THR A 35 16.83 13.46 -6.62
CA THR A 35 17.09 12.69 -7.83
C THR A 35 17.47 11.25 -7.48
N THR A 36 17.08 10.32 -8.35
CA THR A 36 17.27 8.88 -8.23
C THR A 36 17.63 8.29 -9.59
N TYR A 37 18.35 7.17 -9.57
CA TYR A 37 18.58 6.38 -10.77
C TYR A 37 17.36 5.50 -11.06
N ASP A 38 16.97 5.40 -12.32
CA ASP A 38 16.01 4.42 -12.82
C ASP A 38 16.77 3.38 -13.66
N PRO A 39 16.72 2.08 -13.31
CA PRO A 39 17.22 0.96 -14.13
C PRO A 39 16.74 0.96 -15.60
N PRO A 40 17.22 0.02 -16.44
CA PRO A 40 16.85 -0.03 -17.86
C PRO A 40 15.34 -0.14 -18.14
N ALA A 41 14.94 0.26 -19.36
CA ALA A 41 13.54 0.39 -19.78
C ALA A 41 12.75 -0.92 -19.82
N ASP A 42 13.45 -2.05 -19.90
CA ASP A 42 12.87 -3.39 -19.84
C ASP A 42 12.32 -3.75 -18.46
N ARG A 43 12.61 -2.94 -17.42
CA ARG A 43 12.18 -3.13 -16.02
C ARG A 43 12.65 -4.43 -15.37
N SER A 44 13.57 -5.17 -15.99
CA SER A 44 14.09 -6.45 -15.48
C SER A 44 14.55 -6.34 -14.02
N ALA A 45 15.38 -5.34 -13.71
CA ALA A 45 15.87 -5.10 -12.35
C ALA A 45 14.74 -4.79 -11.34
N HIS A 46 13.70 -4.08 -11.76
CA HIS A 46 12.54 -3.81 -10.89
C HIS A 46 11.73 -5.07 -10.63
N LEU A 47 11.50 -5.90 -11.65
CA LEU A 47 10.79 -7.15 -11.52
C LEU A 47 11.55 -8.11 -10.59
N THR A 48 12.86 -8.23 -10.75
CA THR A 48 13.72 -8.96 -9.79
C THR A 48 13.61 -8.36 -8.40
N GLY A 49 13.61 -7.03 -8.25
CA GLY A 49 13.42 -6.37 -6.95
C GLY A 49 12.09 -6.70 -6.28
N LEU A 50 11.00 -6.77 -7.04
CA LEU A 50 9.67 -7.15 -6.54
C LEU A 50 9.63 -8.62 -6.10
N GLU A 51 10.30 -9.52 -6.84
CA GLU A 51 10.48 -10.92 -6.42
C GLU A 51 11.34 -11.02 -5.16
N MET A 52 12.46 -10.31 -5.11
CA MET A 52 13.32 -10.25 -3.93
C MET A 52 12.55 -9.80 -2.69
N ALA A 53 11.72 -8.76 -2.79
CA ALA A 53 10.91 -8.29 -1.67
C ALA A 53 9.91 -9.35 -1.19
N GLY A 54 9.26 -10.07 -2.11
CA GLY A 54 8.35 -11.16 -1.78
C GLY A 54 8.98 -12.29 -0.98
N HIS A 55 10.29 -12.50 -1.16
CA HIS A 55 11.08 -13.50 -0.43
C HIS A 55 11.98 -12.89 0.67
N ASN A 56 11.66 -11.69 1.16
CA ASN A 56 12.41 -10.98 2.20
C ASN A 56 13.93 -10.82 1.91
N MET A 57 14.32 -10.66 0.66
CA MET A 57 15.74 -10.56 0.28
C MET A 57 16.27 -9.11 0.34
N ILE A 58 15.39 -8.12 0.53
CA ILE A 58 15.77 -6.71 0.63
C ILE A 58 15.90 -6.31 2.10
N ALA A 59 17.14 -6.16 2.57
CA ALA A 59 17.45 -5.75 3.94
C ALA A 59 16.67 -6.55 5.02
N PRO A 60 16.70 -7.90 5.02
CA PRO A 60 15.85 -8.75 5.87
C PRO A 60 15.91 -8.45 7.38
N SER A 61 17.06 -7.98 7.87
CA SER A 61 17.26 -7.64 9.29
C SER A 61 16.84 -6.22 9.65
N ASN A 62 16.43 -5.41 8.67
CA ASN A 62 15.99 -4.04 8.89
C ASN A 62 14.48 -4.00 9.12
N VAL A 63 14.05 -3.55 10.29
CA VAL A 63 12.63 -3.52 10.70
C VAL A 63 11.74 -2.61 9.86
N PHE A 64 12.31 -1.71 9.05
CA PHE A 64 11.55 -0.78 8.20
C PHE A 64 11.45 -1.25 6.75
N PHE A 65 12.49 -1.94 6.25
CA PHE A 65 12.62 -2.34 4.84
C PHE A 65 12.47 -3.84 4.60
N GLY A 66 12.83 -4.68 5.57
CA GLY A 66 12.56 -6.11 5.53
C GLY A 66 11.10 -6.37 5.84
N ILE A 67 10.54 -7.45 5.28
CA ILE A 67 9.17 -7.85 5.59
C ILE A 67 9.15 -8.59 6.93
N PRO A 68 8.23 -8.25 7.85
CA PRO A 68 8.04 -9.02 9.07
C PRO A 68 7.36 -10.35 8.74
N ASN A 69 7.38 -11.28 9.69
CA ASN A 69 6.64 -12.53 9.59
C ASN A 69 5.14 -12.27 9.42
N VAL A 70 4.50 -12.99 8.51
CA VAL A 70 3.06 -12.90 8.25
C VAL A 70 2.31 -13.70 9.30
N GLU A 71 1.21 -13.18 9.82
CA GLU A 71 0.33 -13.95 10.69
C GLU A 71 -0.57 -14.85 9.84
N ILE A 72 -0.81 -16.08 10.25
CA ILE A 72 -1.68 -17.05 9.58
C ILE A 72 -2.66 -17.66 10.59
N GLY A 73 -3.70 -18.35 10.11
CA GLY A 73 -4.71 -18.97 10.97
C GLY A 73 -6.03 -18.21 11.05
N LEU A 74 -6.99 -18.80 11.76
CA LEU A 74 -8.32 -18.24 11.93
C LEU A 74 -8.32 -17.13 13.00
N ARG A 75 -9.42 -16.37 13.04
CA ARG A 75 -9.67 -15.39 14.10
C ARG A 75 -9.57 -16.06 15.48
N GLY A 76 -8.71 -15.52 16.34
CA GLY A 76 -8.46 -16.06 17.68
C GLY A 76 -7.41 -17.17 17.75
N GLU A 77 -6.91 -17.64 16.61
CA GLU A 77 -5.88 -18.69 16.51
C GLU A 77 -4.70 -18.25 15.63
N ARG A 78 -4.52 -16.94 15.43
CA ARG A 78 -3.44 -16.43 14.59
C ARG A 78 -2.08 -16.65 15.22
N VAL A 79 -1.13 -17.09 14.40
CA VAL A 79 0.27 -17.31 14.75
C VAL A 79 1.16 -16.73 13.67
N LEU A 80 2.39 -16.34 14.02
CA LEU A 80 3.38 -15.92 13.03
C LEU A 80 3.84 -17.15 12.23
N ASP A 81 3.77 -17.05 10.91
CA ASP A 81 4.44 -17.97 10.00
C ASP A 81 5.95 -17.80 10.10
N GLU A 82 6.71 -18.88 10.00
CA GLU A 82 8.17 -18.85 10.15
C GLU A 82 8.88 -18.31 8.89
N ASP A 83 8.21 -18.36 7.73
CA ASP A 83 8.72 -17.89 6.44
C ASP A 83 7.99 -16.61 5.99
N PRO A 84 8.59 -15.42 6.16
CA PRO A 84 8.02 -14.18 5.67
C PRO A 84 7.87 -14.23 4.15
N TYR A 85 6.63 -14.16 3.67
CA TYR A 85 6.31 -14.26 2.26
C TYR A 85 5.24 -13.25 1.85
N VAL A 86 5.45 -12.61 0.70
CA VAL A 86 4.43 -11.82 0.00
C VAL A 86 4.44 -12.26 -1.47
N PRO A 87 3.29 -12.63 -2.09
CA PRO A 87 3.24 -13.03 -3.48
C PRO A 87 3.91 -12.03 -4.44
N PRO A 88 5.02 -12.38 -5.11
CA PRO A 88 5.64 -11.50 -6.09
C PRO A 88 4.70 -11.09 -7.23
N THR A 89 3.79 -11.95 -7.67
CA THR A 89 2.79 -11.59 -8.70
C THR A 89 1.92 -10.41 -8.25
N LEU A 90 1.54 -10.40 -6.97
CA LEU A 90 0.77 -9.31 -6.37
C LEU A 90 1.59 -8.02 -6.27
N LEU A 91 2.85 -8.11 -5.84
CA LEU A 91 3.76 -6.96 -5.77
C LEU A 91 3.99 -6.34 -7.16
N LYS A 92 4.16 -7.15 -8.20
CA LYS A 92 4.28 -6.69 -9.60
C LYS A 92 3.03 -5.92 -10.05
N ALA A 93 1.85 -6.45 -9.77
CA ALA A 93 0.59 -5.79 -10.07
C ALA A 93 0.44 -4.46 -9.31
N ILE A 94 0.72 -4.44 -8.00
CA ILE A 94 0.70 -3.21 -7.18
C ILE A 94 1.68 -2.18 -7.74
N GLY A 95 2.96 -2.53 -7.92
CA GLY A 95 3.96 -1.60 -8.45
C GLY A 95 3.60 -1.04 -9.83
N TRP A 96 2.89 -1.81 -10.66
CA TRP A 96 2.37 -1.31 -11.92
C TRP A 96 1.19 -0.34 -11.73
N ILE A 97 0.22 -0.68 -10.90
CA ILE A 97 -0.94 0.20 -10.63
C ILE A 97 -0.49 1.53 -9.99
N GLU A 98 0.52 1.49 -9.12
CA GLU A 98 1.02 2.66 -8.41
C GLU A 98 1.87 3.59 -9.29
N SER A 99 2.74 3.05 -10.15
CA SER A 99 3.74 3.87 -10.87
C SER A 99 4.03 3.45 -12.31
N GLY A 100 3.44 2.35 -12.79
CA GLY A 100 3.87 1.68 -14.01
C GLY A 100 5.28 1.08 -13.88
N ILE A 101 5.65 0.70 -12.66
CA ILE A 101 6.97 0.23 -12.23
C ILE A 101 8.06 1.23 -12.65
N ARG A 102 8.02 2.43 -12.05
CA ARG A 102 8.95 3.52 -12.33
C ARG A 102 9.40 4.19 -11.04
N GLN A 103 10.70 4.42 -10.90
CA GLN A 103 11.23 5.16 -9.76
C GLN A 103 11.26 6.67 -10.04
N THR A 104 11.33 7.09 -11.31
CA THR A 104 11.49 8.49 -11.72
C THR A 104 10.22 9.10 -12.33
N GLN A 105 10.09 10.42 -12.23
CA GLN A 105 8.89 11.15 -12.64
C GLN A 105 8.65 11.16 -14.16
N SER A 106 9.70 11.31 -14.97
CA SER A 106 9.54 11.37 -16.43
C SER A 106 9.39 9.98 -17.06
N GLY A 107 9.85 8.93 -16.36
CA GLY A 107 10.00 7.59 -16.90
C GLY A 107 11.21 7.41 -17.84
N THR A 108 12.20 8.31 -17.80
CA THR A 108 13.50 8.09 -18.46
C THR A 108 14.25 6.97 -17.73
N PHE A 109 14.40 5.85 -18.42
CA PHE A 109 15.15 4.71 -17.92
C PHE A 109 16.65 4.81 -18.24
N GLY A 110 17.49 4.21 -17.39
CA GLY A 110 18.94 4.21 -17.54
C GLY A 110 19.62 5.55 -17.19
N GLY A 111 18.93 6.43 -16.46
CA GLY A 111 19.39 7.79 -16.13
C GLY A 111 19.11 8.19 -14.69
N VAL A 112 19.58 9.37 -14.30
CA VAL A 112 19.33 9.98 -12.98
C VAL A 112 18.39 11.17 -13.15
N GLU A 113 17.23 11.13 -12.50
CA GLU A 113 16.20 12.16 -12.59
C GLU A 113 15.43 12.32 -11.28
N ALA A 114 14.53 13.31 -11.20
CA ALA A 114 13.66 13.47 -10.03
C ALA A 114 12.85 12.19 -9.77
N VAL A 115 12.79 11.77 -8.50
CA VAL A 115 11.93 10.67 -8.06
C VAL A 115 10.48 10.95 -8.43
N LEU A 116 9.75 9.90 -8.80
CA LEU A 116 8.30 9.98 -8.95
C LEU A 116 7.69 10.31 -7.59
N GLN A 117 7.10 11.50 -7.48
CA GLN A 117 6.43 11.97 -6.28
C GLN A 117 4.98 12.37 -6.60
N SER A 118 4.02 11.78 -5.90
CA SER A 118 2.60 12.14 -6.00
C SER A 118 2.25 13.33 -5.12
N PHE A 119 1.05 13.89 -5.34
CA PHE A 119 0.54 15.04 -4.60
C PHE A 119 0.26 14.75 -3.12
N ASP A 120 0.05 13.49 -2.75
CA ASP A 120 -0.16 12.99 -1.40
C ASP A 120 1.13 12.45 -0.76
N CYS A 121 2.29 12.82 -1.31
CA CYS A 121 3.62 12.46 -0.80
C CYS A 121 3.93 10.96 -0.90
N GLY A 122 3.39 10.28 -1.91
CA GLY A 122 3.83 8.95 -2.33
C GLY A 122 5.10 9.07 -3.15
N TYR A 123 6.06 8.17 -2.94
CA TYR A 123 7.34 8.16 -3.64
C TYR A 123 7.57 6.83 -4.35
N GLY A 124 8.24 6.88 -5.51
CA GLY A 124 8.83 5.72 -6.16
C GLY A 124 7.84 4.72 -6.74
N ILE A 125 8.30 3.48 -6.89
CA ILE A 125 7.60 2.39 -7.57
C ILE A 125 6.32 1.98 -6.85
N MET A 126 6.41 1.89 -5.52
CA MET A 126 5.35 1.40 -4.66
C MET A 126 4.53 2.53 -4.03
N GLN A 127 4.78 3.79 -4.45
CA GLN A 127 4.10 5.02 -3.99
C GLN A 127 4.01 5.13 -2.47
N ILE A 128 5.16 5.01 -1.79
CA ILE A 128 5.23 4.98 -0.33
C ILE A 128 4.87 6.36 0.25
N THR A 129 3.75 6.44 0.98
CA THR A 129 3.29 7.64 1.71
C THR A 129 3.58 7.55 3.21
N SER A 130 3.56 6.34 3.77
CA SER A 130 3.68 6.10 5.21
C SER A 130 5.07 6.48 5.72
N GLY A 131 5.13 7.46 6.61
CA GLY A 131 6.38 8.02 7.13
C GLY A 131 7.07 8.99 6.17
N MET A 132 6.42 9.40 5.07
CA MET A 132 6.99 10.27 4.03
C MET A 132 6.43 11.70 4.04
N THR A 133 5.86 12.13 5.17
CA THR A 133 5.49 13.52 5.45
C THR A 133 6.66 14.31 6.06
N SER A 134 6.47 15.62 6.24
CA SER A 134 7.47 16.65 6.57
C SER A 134 8.48 16.15 7.61
N PRO A 135 9.77 16.45 7.41
CA PRO A 135 10.85 15.79 8.13
C PRO A 135 10.62 15.78 9.64
N LEU A 136 10.76 14.59 10.22
CA LEU A 136 10.47 14.35 11.64
C LEU A 136 11.54 14.97 12.55
N ASP A 137 12.74 15.24 12.03
CA ASP A 137 13.91 15.74 12.77
C ASP A 137 14.58 16.93 12.07
N ASP A 138 14.79 18.04 12.80
CA ASP A 138 15.61 19.22 12.45
C ASP A 138 15.38 19.85 11.05
N GLY A 139 14.27 19.54 10.39
CA GLY A 139 13.93 20.03 9.05
C GLY A 139 14.58 19.26 7.90
N TRP A 140 15.22 18.11 8.14
CA TRP A 140 15.86 17.28 7.11
C TRP A 140 15.23 15.89 6.99
N PRO A 141 15.11 15.35 5.76
CA PRO A 141 14.62 13.99 5.57
C PRO A 141 15.46 12.97 6.35
N SER A 142 14.80 12.00 6.98
CA SER A 142 15.49 10.91 7.68
C SER A 142 16.24 10.01 6.68
N LEU A 143 17.14 9.15 7.19
CA LEU A 143 17.80 8.14 6.36
C LEU A 143 16.78 7.22 5.67
N GLN A 144 15.72 6.82 6.37
CA GLN A 144 14.66 5.97 5.80
C GLN A 144 13.93 6.70 4.67
N GLN A 145 13.55 7.96 4.88
CA GLN A 145 12.90 8.78 3.85
C GLN A 145 13.78 8.95 2.61
N SER A 146 15.08 9.14 2.82
CA SER A 146 16.06 9.23 1.74
C SER A 146 16.19 7.92 0.98
N LEU A 147 16.32 6.78 1.65
CA LEU A 147 16.43 5.48 1.01
C LEU A 147 15.18 5.12 0.18
N VAL A 148 13.97 5.37 0.70
CA VAL A 148 12.72 5.21 -0.05
C VAL A 148 12.73 6.07 -1.32
N ALA A 149 13.08 7.37 -1.20
CA ALA A 149 13.01 8.28 -2.33
C ALA A 149 14.14 8.08 -3.37
N THR A 150 15.31 7.56 -2.97
CA THR A 150 16.50 7.55 -3.86
C THR A 150 17.00 6.17 -4.25
N HIS A 151 16.34 5.10 -3.82
CA HIS A 151 16.76 3.75 -4.17
C HIS A 151 15.57 2.80 -4.35
N TYR A 152 15.35 2.36 -5.59
CA TYR A 152 14.17 1.58 -5.97
C TYR A 152 13.97 0.28 -5.16
N LEU A 153 15.03 -0.44 -4.79
CA LEU A 153 14.90 -1.62 -3.92
C LEU A 153 14.37 -1.27 -2.52
N TYR A 154 14.79 -0.16 -1.92
CA TYR A 154 14.30 0.22 -0.59
C TYR A 154 12.85 0.72 -0.64
N ASP A 155 12.47 1.36 -1.75
CA ASP A 155 11.07 1.68 -2.04
C ASP A 155 10.21 0.41 -2.16
N ILE A 156 10.65 -0.56 -2.97
CA ILE A 156 9.99 -1.86 -3.15
C ILE A 156 9.89 -2.63 -1.84
N GLY A 157 11.00 -2.75 -1.09
CA GLY A 157 11.05 -3.43 0.20
C GLY A 157 10.11 -2.80 1.22
N ARG A 158 10.06 -1.46 1.28
CA ARG A 158 9.11 -0.77 2.15
C ARG A 158 7.66 -1.02 1.73
N GLY A 159 7.37 -1.07 0.43
CA GLY A 159 6.04 -1.40 -0.10
C GLY A 159 5.60 -2.80 0.34
N ALA A 160 6.45 -3.80 0.18
CA ALA A 160 6.15 -5.15 0.64
C ALA A 160 5.96 -5.22 2.17
N ALA A 161 6.79 -4.51 2.94
CA ALA A 161 6.64 -4.45 4.40
C ALA A 161 5.31 -3.82 4.82
N ILE A 162 4.89 -2.73 4.15
CA ILE A 162 3.58 -2.11 4.38
C ILE A 162 2.45 -3.09 4.05
N LEU A 163 2.56 -3.85 2.97
CA LEU A 163 1.53 -4.84 2.61
C LEU A 163 1.38 -5.91 3.71
N VAL A 164 2.49 -6.38 4.28
CA VAL A 164 2.45 -7.27 5.45
C VAL A 164 1.86 -6.56 6.68
N GLU A 165 2.19 -5.29 6.93
CA GLU A 165 1.54 -4.52 8.00
C GLU A 165 0.01 -4.46 7.82
N LYS A 166 -0.49 -4.37 6.58
CA LYS A 166 -1.94 -4.42 6.31
C LYS A 166 -2.53 -5.81 6.51
N TRP A 167 -1.80 -6.85 6.16
CA TRP A 167 -2.20 -8.24 6.39
C TRP A 167 -2.26 -8.55 7.89
N ASN A 168 -1.19 -8.25 8.64
CA ASN A 168 -1.08 -8.45 10.09
C ASN A 168 -1.96 -7.50 10.91
N ALA A 169 -2.68 -6.58 10.26
CA ALA A 169 -3.71 -5.80 10.93
C ALA A 169 -4.98 -6.63 11.20
N ALA A 170 -5.12 -7.82 10.60
CA ALA A 170 -6.16 -8.78 10.94
C ALA A 170 -5.69 -9.69 12.09
N PRO A 171 -6.57 -10.05 13.06
CA PRO A 171 -8.01 -9.82 13.04
C PRO A 171 -8.48 -8.51 13.70
N GLU A 172 -7.61 -7.77 14.38
CA GLU A 172 -8.00 -6.69 15.29
C GLU A 172 -8.54 -5.47 14.56
N LEU A 173 -7.89 -5.11 13.46
CA LEU A 173 -8.19 -3.91 12.69
C LEU A 173 -8.71 -4.22 11.29
N ARG A 174 -8.70 -5.49 10.86
CA ARG A 174 -9.10 -5.90 9.52
C ARG A 174 -9.80 -7.27 9.52
N PRO A 175 -10.64 -7.55 8.51
CA PRO A 175 -11.16 -8.89 8.27
C PRO A 175 -10.09 -9.85 7.74
N ILE A 176 -10.40 -11.14 7.79
CA ILE A 176 -9.57 -12.23 7.29
C ILE A 176 -10.15 -12.77 5.97
N ALA A 177 -9.32 -12.91 4.94
CA ALA A 177 -9.61 -13.75 3.79
C ALA A 177 -8.87 -15.09 3.91
N GLY A 178 -9.44 -16.15 3.34
CA GLY A 178 -8.87 -17.49 3.37
C GLY A 178 -9.20 -18.28 4.64
N THR A 179 -10.39 -18.13 5.20
CA THR A 179 -10.82 -18.92 6.38
C THR A 179 -10.88 -20.43 6.11
N ASP A 180 -10.98 -20.85 4.85
CA ASP A 180 -10.92 -22.24 4.40
C ASP A 180 -9.48 -22.76 4.19
N SER A 181 -8.51 -21.85 4.07
CA SER A 181 -7.09 -22.15 3.85
C SER A 181 -6.20 -21.66 4.99
N THR A 182 -6.78 -21.29 6.13
CA THR A 182 -6.07 -20.71 7.30
C THR A 182 -5.21 -19.50 6.93
N SER A 183 -5.68 -18.68 5.99
CA SER A 183 -4.95 -17.53 5.42
C SER A 183 -3.56 -17.92 4.91
N HIS A 184 -3.42 -19.03 4.19
CA HIS A 184 -2.13 -19.44 3.63
C HIS A 184 -1.52 -18.31 2.76
N PRO A 185 -0.31 -17.80 3.05
CA PRO A 185 0.22 -16.58 2.43
C PRO A 185 0.63 -16.78 0.97
N HIS A 186 0.91 -18.01 0.55
CA HIS A 186 1.16 -18.31 -0.87
C HIS A 186 -0.10 -18.32 -1.75
N ILE A 187 -1.30 -18.33 -1.17
CA ILE A 187 -2.54 -18.19 -1.94
C ILE A 187 -2.79 -16.69 -2.15
N VAL A 188 -2.72 -16.23 -3.39
CA VAL A 188 -2.71 -14.79 -3.70
C VAL A 188 -4.03 -14.13 -3.31
N GLU A 189 -5.15 -14.81 -3.51
CA GLU A 189 -6.48 -14.28 -3.20
C GLU A 189 -6.70 -14.05 -1.69
N ASN A 190 -5.92 -14.70 -0.82
CA ASN A 190 -5.97 -14.44 0.62
C ASN A 190 -5.50 -13.01 0.97
N TRP A 191 -4.74 -12.36 0.09
CA TRP A 191 -4.26 -10.99 0.28
C TRP A 191 -5.30 -9.92 -0.04
N TYR A 192 -6.54 -10.31 -0.33
CA TYR A 192 -7.60 -9.39 -0.77
C TYR A 192 -7.77 -8.16 0.13
N PHE A 193 -7.93 -8.35 1.45
CA PHE A 193 -8.12 -7.23 2.37
C PHE A 193 -6.84 -6.42 2.61
N ALA A 194 -5.67 -7.07 2.57
CA ALA A 194 -4.39 -6.38 2.65
C ALA A 194 -4.16 -5.48 1.42
N THR A 195 -4.53 -5.97 0.23
CA THR A 195 -4.48 -5.23 -1.04
C THR A 195 -5.41 -4.03 -1.01
N TRP A 196 -6.66 -4.21 -0.55
CA TRP A 196 -7.56 -3.09 -0.31
C TRP A 196 -6.97 -2.08 0.69
N GLY A 197 -6.40 -2.57 1.80
CA GLY A 197 -5.77 -1.74 2.81
C GLY A 197 -4.52 -0.98 2.37
N TYR A 198 -3.86 -1.43 1.30
CA TYR A 198 -2.65 -0.81 0.75
C TYR A 198 -2.96 0.59 0.19
N ASN A 199 -3.97 0.69 -0.67
CA ASN A 199 -4.46 1.97 -1.20
C ASN A 199 -5.31 2.75 -0.19
N GLY A 200 -6.06 2.04 0.65
CA GLY A 200 -6.88 2.63 1.70
C GLY A 200 -8.13 1.81 1.95
N PHE A 201 -8.33 1.38 3.19
CA PHE A 201 -9.46 0.54 3.60
C PHE A 201 -10.72 1.38 3.87
N THR A 202 -11.26 2.00 2.82
CA THR A 202 -12.37 2.96 2.92
C THR A 202 -13.69 2.39 2.40
N GLY A 203 -14.77 2.75 3.10
CA GLY A 203 -16.15 2.37 2.76
C GLY A 203 -16.80 3.25 1.68
N PRO A 204 -18.04 2.93 1.27
CA PRO A 204 -18.76 3.64 0.20
C PRO A 204 -19.11 5.11 0.53
N VAL A 205 -19.09 5.50 1.80
CA VAL A 205 -19.51 6.82 2.30
C VAL A 205 -18.38 7.64 2.94
N ALA A 206 -17.17 7.09 3.06
CA ALA A 206 -16.12 7.67 3.91
C ALA A 206 -15.10 8.57 3.18
N ALA A 207 -15.13 8.68 1.84
CA ALA A 207 -14.11 9.44 1.12
C ALA A 207 -14.61 10.06 -0.18
N ILE A 208 -13.92 11.12 -0.62
CA ILE A 208 -14.09 11.80 -1.92
C ILE A 208 -13.99 10.80 -3.10
N ARG A 209 -13.37 9.63 -2.88
CA ARG A 209 -13.47 8.40 -3.69
C ARG A 209 -13.60 7.19 -2.77
N SER A 210 -14.66 6.41 -2.93
CA SER A 210 -14.80 5.10 -2.27
C SER A 210 -13.73 4.13 -2.77
N ASN A 211 -13.30 3.17 -1.94
CA ASN A 211 -12.54 1.99 -2.38
C ASN A 211 -13.28 0.68 -2.10
N HIS A 212 -14.56 0.76 -1.73
CA HIS A 212 -15.39 -0.40 -1.43
C HIS A 212 -15.97 -1.03 -2.71
N PRO A 213 -15.91 -2.37 -2.89
CA PRO A 213 -16.36 -3.04 -4.11
C PRO A 213 -17.84 -2.83 -4.43
N ALA A 214 -18.69 -2.89 -3.39
CA ALA A 214 -20.13 -2.63 -3.50
C ALA A 214 -20.52 -1.13 -3.54
N SER A 215 -19.57 -0.21 -3.73
CA SER A 215 -19.90 1.22 -3.84
C SER A 215 -20.68 1.53 -5.12
N ALA A 216 -21.72 2.35 -4.99
CA ALA A 216 -22.52 2.83 -6.12
C ALA A 216 -21.77 3.75 -7.10
N SER A 217 -20.56 4.21 -6.74
CA SER A 217 -19.68 4.97 -7.63
C SER A 217 -19.17 4.16 -8.82
N TYR A 218 -19.22 2.83 -8.71
CA TYR A 218 -18.72 1.91 -9.71
C TYR A 218 -19.91 1.18 -10.37
N ALA A 219 -19.94 1.13 -11.71
CA ALA A 219 -21.03 0.50 -12.44
C ALA A 219 -21.13 -1.01 -12.14
N TRP A 220 -22.33 -1.59 -12.12
CA TRP A 220 -22.51 -3.04 -11.96
C TRP A 220 -23.55 -3.60 -12.94
N PRO A 221 -23.33 -4.76 -13.57
CA PRO A 221 -22.07 -5.52 -13.59
C PRO A 221 -20.97 -4.77 -14.35
N ARG A 222 -19.70 -5.06 -14.02
CA ARG A 222 -18.54 -4.49 -14.72
C ARG A 222 -17.66 -5.59 -15.31
N THR A 223 -17.08 -5.31 -16.47
CA THR A 223 -16.04 -6.15 -17.07
C THR A 223 -14.83 -6.21 -16.16
N GLY A 224 -14.02 -7.27 -16.19
CA GLY A 224 -12.75 -7.27 -15.45
C GLY A 224 -11.81 -6.14 -15.89
N PHE A 225 -10.91 -5.71 -15.01
CA PHE A 225 -9.86 -4.75 -15.35
C PHE A 225 -8.67 -5.43 -16.04
N SER A 226 -7.94 -4.72 -16.89
CA SER A 226 -6.73 -5.21 -17.55
C SER A 226 -5.64 -4.14 -17.58
N CYS A 227 -4.39 -4.57 -17.38
CA CYS A 227 -3.20 -3.78 -17.65
C CYS A 227 -2.62 -4.04 -19.06
N GLY A 228 -3.24 -4.94 -19.81
CA GLY A 228 -2.80 -5.37 -21.13
C GLY A 228 -3.15 -4.36 -22.23
N ALA A 229 -3.42 -4.88 -23.44
CA ALA A 229 -3.75 -4.06 -24.60
C ALA A 229 -5.12 -3.40 -24.45
N LEU A 230 -5.25 -2.12 -24.83
CA LEU A 230 -6.50 -1.34 -24.69
C LEU A 230 -7.73 -1.93 -25.43
N ASN A 231 -7.53 -2.84 -26.38
CA ASN A 231 -8.57 -3.46 -27.19
C ASN A 231 -8.77 -4.95 -26.91
N ASP A 232 -8.45 -5.39 -25.69
CA ASP A 232 -8.57 -6.79 -25.23
C ASP A 232 -9.98 -7.17 -24.74
N GLY A 233 -10.93 -6.24 -24.73
CA GLY A 233 -12.31 -6.45 -24.29
C GLY A 233 -12.54 -6.26 -22.79
N TYR A 234 -11.54 -5.78 -22.05
CA TYR A 234 -11.61 -5.50 -20.62
C TYR A 234 -11.68 -3.99 -20.33
N GLY A 235 -11.86 -3.62 -19.06
CA GLY A 235 -11.76 -2.24 -18.61
C GLY A 235 -10.32 -1.78 -18.42
N HIS A 236 -10.06 -0.51 -18.74
CA HIS A 236 -8.72 0.12 -18.65
C HIS A 236 -8.73 1.45 -17.87
N SER A 237 -9.89 1.85 -17.36
CA SER A 237 -10.09 3.12 -16.66
C SER A 237 -10.00 2.91 -15.16
N TYR A 238 -8.95 3.44 -14.54
CA TYR A 238 -8.65 3.23 -13.12
C TYR A 238 -9.78 3.73 -12.21
N GLY A 239 -10.49 4.79 -12.63
CA GLY A 239 -11.57 5.38 -11.84
C GLY A 239 -12.85 4.56 -11.80
N ASP A 240 -12.98 3.55 -12.66
CA ASP A 240 -14.19 2.72 -12.77
C ASP A 240 -14.13 1.47 -11.89
N TYR A 241 -13.00 1.23 -11.22
CA TYR A 241 -12.76 0.06 -10.39
C TYR A 241 -12.25 0.45 -8.99
N PRO A 242 -12.63 -0.31 -7.96
CA PRO A 242 -11.92 -0.33 -6.69
C PRO A 242 -10.53 -0.98 -6.85
N TYR A 243 -9.63 -0.70 -5.89
CA TYR A 243 -8.20 -0.97 -6.03
C TYR A 243 -7.83 -2.44 -6.15
N GLN A 244 -8.47 -3.31 -5.37
CA GLN A 244 -8.31 -4.76 -5.44
C GLN A 244 -8.66 -5.35 -6.82
N GLU A 245 -9.66 -4.79 -7.53
CA GLU A 245 -10.05 -5.18 -8.88
C GLU A 245 -9.02 -4.72 -9.91
N LEU A 246 -8.42 -3.53 -9.69
CA LEU A 246 -7.29 -3.05 -10.49
C LEU A 246 -6.11 -4.00 -10.36
N VAL A 247 -5.69 -4.29 -9.13
CA VAL A 247 -4.51 -5.11 -8.84
C VAL A 247 -4.72 -6.55 -9.33
N PHE A 248 -5.83 -7.21 -8.98
CA PHE A 248 -6.07 -8.59 -9.37
C PHE A 248 -6.28 -8.70 -10.89
N GLY A 249 -6.96 -7.74 -11.50
CA GLY A 249 -7.09 -7.65 -12.96
C GLY A 249 -5.75 -7.47 -13.67
N CYS A 250 -4.84 -6.69 -13.09
CA CYS A 250 -3.49 -6.49 -13.60
C CYS A 250 -2.61 -7.74 -13.48
N ALA A 251 -2.72 -8.47 -12.36
CA ALA A 251 -2.06 -9.77 -12.19
C ALA A 251 -2.53 -10.80 -13.22
N ALA A 252 -3.85 -10.84 -13.49
CA ALA A 252 -4.46 -11.71 -14.49
C ALA A 252 -4.17 -11.30 -15.93
N ARG A 253 -3.96 -10.00 -16.19
CA ARG A 253 -3.70 -9.44 -17.51
C ARG A 253 -2.55 -8.44 -17.44
N PRO A 254 -1.30 -8.94 -17.38
CA PRO A 254 -0.10 -8.12 -17.26
C PRO A 254 0.07 -7.17 -18.45
N PRO A 255 0.69 -6.00 -18.24
CA PRO A 255 1.11 -5.11 -19.32
C PRO A 255 2.24 -5.72 -20.16
N SER A 256 2.43 -5.12 -21.34
CA SER A 256 3.59 -5.38 -22.19
C SER A 256 4.42 -4.11 -22.40
N VAL A 257 5.75 -4.25 -22.37
CA VAL A 257 6.71 -3.18 -22.68
C VAL A 257 7.59 -3.66 -23.82
N GLY A 258 7.74 -2.85 -24.87
CA GLY A 258 8.53 -3.24 -26.05
C GLY A 258 7.96 -4.44 -26.82
N GLY A 259 6.68 -4.80 -26.58
CA GLY A 259 6.06 -5.98 -27.16
C GLY A 259 6.22 -7.26 -26.34
N GLU A 260 6.95 -7.21 -25.22
CA GLU A 260 7.13 -8.33 -24.29
C GLU A 260 6.26 -8.14 -23.05
N GLN A 261 5.57 -9.20 -22.64
CA GLN A 261 4.79 -9.19 -21.41
C GLN A 261 5.72 -9.19 -20.20
N LEU A 262 5.42 -8.36 -19.20
CA LEU A 262 6.34 -8.17 -18.07
C LEU A 262 6.39 -9.34 -17.08
N TRP A 263 5.32 -10.13 -16.95
CA TRP A 263 5.28 -11.33 -16.13
C TRP A 263 4.20 -12.29 -16.63
N ASP A 264 4.27 -13.56 -16.20
CA ASP A 264 3.27 -14.56 -16.57
C ASP A 264 1.90 -14.23 -15.95
N PRO A 265 0.80 -14.29 -16.74
CA PRO A 265 -0.54 -14.09 -16.23
C PRO A 265 -0.92 -15.11 -15.15
N LEU A 266 -1.50 -14.63 -14.06
CA LEU A 266 -2.15 -15.49 -13.06
C LEU A 266 -3.61 -15.06 -12.94
N ASP A 267 -4.54 -15.90 -13.40
CA ASP A 267 -5.98 -15.58 -13.51
C ASP A 267 -6.66 -15.56 -12.13
N LEU A 268 -6.29 -14.58 -11.32
CA LEU A 268 -6.76 -14.42 -9.94
C LEU A 268 -8.26 -14.24 -9.88
N SER A 269 -8.86 -14.88 -8.88
CA SER A 269 -10.29 -14.75 -8.63
C SER A 269 -10.59 -13.59 -7.69
N LEU A 270 -11.62 -12.82 -8.05
CA LEU A 270 -12.23 -11.88 -7.13
C LEU A 270 -13.36 -12.58 -6.36
N PRO A 271 -13.71 -12.11 -5.14
CA PRO A 271 -14.88 -12.63 -4.43
C PRO A 271 -16.14 -12.47 -5.28
N ASP A 272 -16.90 -13.56 -5.46
CA ASP A 272 -18.16 -13.51 -6.21
C ASP A 272 -19.25 -12.88 -5.34
N VAL A 273 -19.56 -11.61 -5.61
CA VAL A 273 -20.54 -10.85 -4.82
C VAL A 273 -21.99 -11.30 -5.06
N GLU A 274 -22.26 -12.15 -6.06
CA GLU A 274 -23.58 -12.75 -6.24
C GLU A 274 -23.77 -14.02 -5.40
N ASP A 275 -22.68 -14.67 -4.97
CA ASP A 275 -22.70 -15.78 -4.04
C ASP A 275 -22.68 -15.25 -2.58
N PRO A 276 -23.67 -15.60 -1.74
CA PRO A 276 -23.73 -15.16 -0.34
C PRO A 276 -22.45 -15.40 0.45
N LEU A 277 -21.66 -16.44 0.11
CA LEU A 277 -20.42 -16.78 0.78
C LEU A 277 -19.38 -15.64 0.78
N TRP A 278 -19.38 -14.81 -0.27
CA TRP A 278 -18.52 -13.62 -0.37
C TRP A 278 -19.33 -12.32 -0.38
N GLY A 279 -20.54 -12.34 -0.95
CA GLY A 279 -21.43 -11.20 -1.04
C GLY A 279 -21.91 -10.67 0.31
N GLU A 280 -22.24 -11.55 1.27
CA GLU A 280 -22.66 -11.12 2.62
C GLU A 280 -21.51 -10.44 3.39
N PRO A 281 -20.29 -11.02 3.49
CA PRO A 281 -19.12 -10.36 4.08
C PRO A 281 -18.81 -8.98 3.47
N LEU A 282 -19.00 -8.83 2.15
CA LEU A 282 -18.72 -7.59 1.42
C LEU A 282 -19.94 -6.69 1.24
N SER A 283 -21.06 -6.98 1.92
CA SER A 283 -22.27 -6.18 1.78
C SER A 283 -22.14 -4.82 2.48
N LEU A 284 -22.89 -3.82 2.02
CA LEU A 284 -22.94 -2.52 2.69
C LEU A 284 -23.57 -2.59 4.07
N GLU A 285 -24.45 -3.57 4.30
CA GLU A 285 -25.04 -3.83 5.61
C GLU A 285 -23.97 -4.29 6.59
N THR A 286 -23.17 -5.29 6.22
CA THR A 286 -22.03 -5.78 7.01
C THR A 286 -21.03 -4.67 7.26
N TRP A 287 -20.66 -3.91 6.23
CA TRP A 287 -19.76 -2.75 6.37
C TRP A 287 -20.32 -1.71 7.36
N THR A 288 -21.61 -1.39 7.28
CA THR A 288 -22.22 -0.38 8.17
C THR A 288 -22.35 -0.89 9.60
N ALA A 289 -22.62 -2.18 9.78
CA ALA A 289 -22.60 -2.84 11.10
C ALA A 289 -21.19 -2.83 11.73
N CYS A 290 -20.17 -2.69 10.89
CA CYS A 290 -18.77 -2.57 11.29
C CYS A 290 -18.38 -1.13 11.66
N THR A 291 -18.76 -0.14 10.85
CA THR A 291 -18.28 1.25 11.01
C THR A 291 -19.22 2.12 11.84
N SER A 292 -18.74 2.69 12.95
CA SER A 292 -19.53 3.58 13.83
C SER A 292 -19.72 5.01 13.29
N GLY A 293 -19.19 5.33 12.11
CA GLY A 293 -19.16 6.70 11.58
C GLY A 293 -18.13 7.62 12.27
N ASP A 294 -17.31 7.08 13.18
CA ASP A 294 -16.21 7.77 13.83
C ASP A 294 -14.89 7.42 13.11
N PRO A 295 -14.12 8.41 12.61
CA PRO A 295 -12.87 8.18 11.91
C PRO A 295 -11.76 7.56 12.79
N ASP A 296 -11.89 7.62 14.11
CA ASP A 296 -10.91 7.10 15.08
C ASP A 296 -11.33 5.75 15.71
N LEU A 297 -12.55 5.25 15.42
CA LEU A 297 -13.00 3.95 15.92
C LEU A 297 -12.74 2.82 14.93
N VAL A 298 -11.93 1.86 15.41
CA VAL A 298 -11.81 0.50 14.91
C VAL A 298 -13.20 -0.13 14.83
N CYS A 299 -13.55 -0.75 13.69
CA CYS A 299 -14.78 -1.52 13.62
C CYS A 299 -14.81 -2.60 14.70
N VAL A 300 -15.98 -2.78 15.32
CA VAL A 300 -16.14 -3.70 16.45
C VAL A 300 -16.49 -5.13 16.03
N ASN A 301 -16.85 -5.35 14.76
CA ASN A 301 -17.35 -6.63 14.24
C ASN A 301 -16.65 -7.05 12.92
N TRP A 302 -15.31 -6.95 12.86
CA TRP A 302 -14.56 -7.36 11.66
C TRP A 302 -14.76 -8.83 11.28
N ASP A 303 -15.16 -9.66 12.25
CA ASP A 303 -15.52 -11.07 12.07
C ASP A 303 -16.67 -11.29 11.09
N LEU A 304 -17.59 -10.33 10.95
CA LEU A 304 -18.69 -10.43 9.98
C LEU A 304 -18.22 -10.32 8.53
N MET A 305 -17.02 -9.77 8.31
CA MET A 305 -16.41 -9.61 6.99
C MET A 305 -15.39 -10.71 6.69
N ASP A 306 -15.14 -11.64 7.62
CA ASP A 306 -14.25 -12.77 7.37
C ASP A 306 -14.84 -13.66 6.26
N MET A 307 -14.02 -14.08 5.30
CA MET A 307 -14.49 -14.84 4.13
C MET A 307 -13.47 -15.93 3.73
N PRO A 308 -13.93 -17.01 3.07
CA PRO A 308 -13.01 -17.99 2.48
C PRO A 308 -12.21 -17.35 1.34
N SER A 309 -11.17 -18.06 0.88
CA SER A 309 -10.41 -17.67 -0.30
C SER A 309 -11.38 -17.46 -1.48
N PRO A 310 -11.29 -16.34 -2.21
CA PRO A 310 -11.94 -16.23 -3.52
C PRO A 310 -11.60 -17.43 -4.41
N ALA A 311 -12.60 -17.95 -5.13
CA ALA A 311 -12.49 -19.23 -5.83
C ALA A 311 -12.64 -19.09 -7.36
N PRO A 312 -11.86 -19.85 -8.16
CA PRO A 312 -10.75 -20.70 -7.75
C PRO A 312 -9.57 -19.90 -7.17
N ALA A 313 -8.93 -20.45 -6.14
CA ALA A 313 -7.77 -19.84 -5.50
C ALA A 313 -6.46 -20.34 -6.12
N HIS A 314 -5.43 -19.50 -6.16
CA HIS A 314 -4.19 -19.77 -6.85
C HIS A 314 -2.97 -19.58 -5.94
N PHE A 315 -2.06 -20.53 -6.00
CA PHE A 315 -0.72 -20.35 -5.44
C PHE A 315 0.09 -19.43 -6.34
N ASP A 316 0.82 -18.51 -5.73
CA ASP A 316 1.77 -17.69 -6.45
C ASP A 316 2.87 -18.59 -7.09
N PRO A 317 3.13 -18.44 -8.41
CA PRO A 317 4.07 -19.29 -9.12
C PRO A 317 5.51 -18.78 -9.06
N ALA A 318 5.76 -17.59 -8.48
CA ALA A 318 7.07 -16.97 -8.55
C ALA A 318 8.07 -17.72 -7.68
N GLU A 319 9.25 -17.95 -8.26
CA GLU A 319 10.36 -18.57 -7.57
C GLU A 319 11.24 -17.51 -6.91
N ARG A 320 11.89 -17.91 -5.82
CA ARG A 320 12.90 -17.07 -5.17
C ARG A 320 14.03 -16.77 -6.17
N PRO A 321 14.39 -15.48 -6.39
CA PRO A 321 15.54 -15.13 -7.21
C PRO A 321 16.85 -15.77 -6.69
N SER A 322 17.73 -16.15 -7.62
CA SER A 322 19.08 -16.58 -7.26
C SER A 322 19.85 -15.45 -6.57
N ASP A 323 20.81 -15.80 -5.71
CA ASP A 323 21.66 -14.79 -5.05
C ASP A 323 22.43 -13.94 -6.07
N GLU A 324 22.84 -14.50 -7.22
CA GLU A 324 23.47 -13.76 -8.31
C GLU A 324 22.53 -12.72 -8.92
N ALA A 325 21.26 -13.09 -9.18
CA ALA A 325 20.26 -12.15 -9.68
C ALA A 325 19.97 -11.05 -8.66
N ALA A 326 19.92 -11.39 -7.38
CA ALA A 326 19.73 -10.43 -6.30
C ALA A 326 20.91 -9.46 -6.18
N GLU A 327 22.14 -9.94 -6.25
CA GLU A 327 23.36 -9.11 -6.28
C GLU A 327 23.36 -8.17 -7.49
N ALA A 328 22.98 -8.67 -8.67
CA ALA A 328 22.87 -7.87 -9.88
C ALA A 328 21.82 -6.75 -9.74
N ALA A 329 20.67 -7.04 -9.15
CA ALA A 329 19.62 -6.05 -8.88
C ALA A 329 20.06 -5.01 -7.84
N HIS A 330 20.70 -5.42 -6.75
CA HIS A 330 21.32 -4.48 -5.80
C HIS A 330 22.29 -3.53 -6.48
N GLY A 331 22.99 -4.02 -7.50
CA GLY A 331 23.97 -3.27 -8.24
C GLY A 331 25.15 -2.85 -7.35
N ALA A 332 26.00 -1.99 -7.91
CA ALA A 332 27.12 -1.38 -7.20
C ALA A 332 26.96 0.15 -7.27
N PRO A 333 26.09 0.76 -6.45
CA PRO A 333 25.84 2.20 -6.53
C PRO A 333 27.15 2.96 -6.35
N VAL A 334 27.53 3.74 -7.37
CA VAL A 334 28.68 4.64 -7.30
C VAL A 334 28.16 6.02 -6.91
N LEU A 335 28.61 6.52 -5.76
CA LEU A 335 28.37 7.91 -5.36
C LEU A 335 29.00 8.85 -6.39
N LEU A 336 28.16 9.43 -7.26
CA LEU A 336 28.57 10.48 -8.16
C LEU A 336 28.33 11.83 -7.47
N VAL A 337 29.36 12.34 -6.81
CA VAL A 337 29.31 13.72 -6.29
C VAL A 337 29.50 14.67 -7.46
N SER A 338 28.42 15.34 -7.85
CA SER A 338 28.48 16.47 -8.77
C SER A 338 29.23 17.62 -8.09
N ASN A 339 30.44 17.93 -8.56
CA ASN A 339 31.19 19.12 -8.12
C ASN A 339 30.53 20.45 -8.54
N THR A 340 29.35 20.40 -9.16
CA THR A 340 28.73 21.56 -9.80
C THR A 340 27.91 22.43 -8.85
N SER A 341 27.83 22.08 -7.55
CA SER A 341 27.04 22.82 -6.55
C SER A 341 27.86 23.35 -5.36
N ILE A 342 29.19 23.25 -5.40
CA ILE A 342 30.06 23.92 -4.42
C ILE A 342 30.55 25.23 -5.04
N ASN A 343 29.70 26.26 -5.02
CA ASN A 343 30.10 27.66 -5.18
C ASN A 343 29.16 28.56 -4.38
#